data_AF-A0A931ZEJ0-F1
#
_entry.id   AF-A0A931ZEJ0-F1
#
_cell.length_a   1.000
_cell.length_b   1.000
_cell.length_c   1.000
_cell.angle_alpha   90.00
_cell.angle_beta   90.00
_cell.angle_gamma   90.00
#
_symmetry.space_group_name_H-M   'P 1'
#
loop_
_entity.id
_entity.type
_entity.pdbx_description
1 polymer ?
#
loop_
_entity_poly.entity_id
_entity_poly.type
_entity_poly.pdbx_seq_one_letter_code
_entity_poly.pdbx_strand_id
1 'polypeptide(L)'
;MSRISGKRLVVVTAYSSTPDQTDHTPFITANGTTVRDGIVAANFLPFGTKLRLPKLFGEKIFTVEDRMHPRFSNTLDIWFETRAQAKQFGVKITEAEIL
;
A
#
# COMPACT_ATOMS: atom_id res chain seq x y z
N MET A 1 -0.80 -1.19 -24.04
CA MET A 1 -1.68 -1.99 -23.17
C MET A 1 -0.83 -2.55 -22.03
N SER A 2 -0.98 -2.06 -20.79
CA SER A 2 -0.22 -2.62 -19.65
C SER A 2 -0.69 -4.04 -19.41
N ARG A 3 0.23 -4.99 -19.48
CA ARG A 3 -0.05 -6.42 -19.46
C ARG A 3 -0.16 -6.83 -17.99
N ILE A 4 -1.38 -7.00 -17.47
CA ILE A 4 -1.60 -7.45 -16.09
C ILE A 4 -0.83 -8.76 -15.90
N SER A 5 0.19 -8.72 -15.04
CA SER A 5 1.10 -9.84 -14.79
C SER A 5 0.50 -10.89 -13.85
N GLY A 6 -0.57 -10.57 -13.13
CA GLY A 6 -1.29 -11.53 -12.28
C GLY A 6 -2.33 -10.89 -11.35
N LYS A 7 -3.30 -11.69 -10.90
CA LYS A 7 -4.32 -11.34 -9.89
C LYS A 7 -4.02 -12.11 -8.60
N ARG A 8 -4.12 -11.45 -7.44
CA ARG A 8 -3.88 -12.06 -6.13
C ARG A 8 -4.87 -11.57 -5.08
N LEU A 9 -5.42 -12.48 -4.29
CA LEU A 9 -6.20 -12.14 -3.11
C LEU A 9 -5.28 -11.67 -1.99
N VAL A 10 -5.48 -10.45 -1.50
CA VAL A 10 -4.65 -9.83 -0.46
C VAL A 10 -5.50 -9.21 0.63
N VAL A 11 -4.94 -9.16 1.84
CA VAL A 11 -5.49 -8.34 2.92
C VAL A 11 -5.00 -6.92 2.69
N VAL A 12 -5.92 -5.97 2.63
CA VAL A 12 -5.63 -4.55 2.45
C VAL A 12 -5.93 -3.81 3.74
N THR A 13 -4.92 -3.14 4.26
CA THR A 13 -5.00 -2.27 5.43
C THR A 13 -4.70 -0.83 5.02
N ALA A 14 -4.79 0.08 5.98
CA ALA A 14 -4.46 1.48 5.80
C ALA A 14 -3.57 1.95 6.94
N TYR A 15 -2.56 2.76 6.60
CA TYR A 15 -1.72 3.46 7.54
C TYR A 15 -1.65 4.95 7.20
N SER A 16 -1.15 5.74 8.14
CA SER A 16 -0.86 7.16 7.95
C SER A 16 0.49 7.48 8.57
N SER A 17 1.14 8.54 8.12
CA SER A 17 2.43 9.03 8.62
C SER A 17 2.38 9.63 10.04
N THR A 18 1.53 9.10 10.93
CA THR A 18 1.54 9.52 12.32
C THR A 18 2.72 8.84 13.03
N PRO A 19 3.48 9.55 13.88
CA PRO A 19 4.71 9.03 14.51
C PRO A 19 4.53 7.73 15.31
N ASP A 20 3.29 7.38 15.69
CA ASP A 20 2.97 6.12 16.37
C ASP A 20 2.79 4.92 15.42
N GLN A 21 2.89 5.12 14.11
CA GLN A 21 2.75 4.10 13.06
C GLN A 21 3.99 3.99 12.16
N THR A 22 4.98 4.88 12.32
CA THR A 22 6.18 4.96 11.50
C THR A 22 7.43 5.11 12.37
N ASP A 23 8.60 4.78 11.84
CA ASP A 23 9.89 5.05 12.50
C ASP A 23 10.15 6.58 12.61
N HIS A 24 11.34 6.98 13.08
CA HIS A 24 11.78 8.37 13.28
C HIS A 24 11.69 9.30 12.05
N THR A 25 11.28 8.80 10.87
CA THR A 25 11.09 9.55 9.62
C THR A 25 9.69 9.30 8.99
N PRO A 26 8.60 9.78 9.61
CA PRO A 26 7.22 9.44 9.24
C PRO A 26 6.82 9.68 7.77
N PHE A 27 7.54 10.58 7.10
CA PHE A 27 7.24 11.00 5.74
C PHE A 27 8.19 10.44 4.68
N ILE A 28 9.18 9.61 5.07
CA ILE A 28 10.14 8.98 4.15
C ILE A 28 9.79 7.50 4.05
N THR A 29 9.55 7.00 2.85
CA THR A 29 9.28 5.59 2.59
C THR A 29 10.55 4.75 2.68
N ALA A 30 10.41 3.42 2.81
CA ALA A 30 11.55 2.51 2.74
C ALA A 30 12.35 2.58 1.41
N ASN A 31 11.78 3.16 0.35
CA ASN A 31 12.45 3.43 -0.92
C ASN A 31 13.08 4.84 -1.00
N GLY A 32 13.10 5.58 0.11
CA GLY A 32 13.74 6.90 0.23
C GLY A 32 12.94 8.06 -0.37
N THR A 33 11.68 7.85 -0.73
CA THR A 33 10.79 8.89 -1.31
C THR A 33 9.90 9.52 -0.25
N THR A 34 9.39 10.72 -0.52
CA THR A 34 8.36 11.32 0.33
C THR A 34 7.01 10.63 0.11
N VAL A 35 6.29 10.37 1.20
CA VAL A 35 4.93 9.82 1.15
C VAL A 35 3.99 10.69 0.30
N ARG A 36 3.11 10.05 -0.46
CA ARG A 36 2.09 10.72 -1.27
C ARG A 36 0.96 9.75 -1.61
N ASP A 37 -0.15 10.30 -2.07
CA ASP A 37 -1.27 9.50 -2.56
C ASP A 37 -0.82 8.49 -3.64
N GLY A 38 -1.28 7.25 -3.54
CA GLY A 38 -0.90 6.17 -4.46
C GLY A 38 0.32 5.34 -4.02
N ILE A 39 0.91 5.61 -2.86
CA ILE A 39 1.94 4.73 -2.28
C ILE A 39 1.30 3.60 -1.47
N VAL A 40 1.92 2.42 -1.55
CA VAL A 40 1.58 1.27 -0.70
C VAL A 40 2.84 0.63 -0.11
N ALA A 41 2.68 0.02 1.06
CA ALA A 41 3.65 -0.87 1.67
C ALA A 41 3.30 -2.33 1.37
N ALA A 42 4.28 -3.12 0.94
CA ALA A 42 4.13 -4.55 0.74
C ALA A 42 5.49 -5.25 0.83
N ASN A 43 5.57 -6.37 1.56
CA ASN A 43 6.82 -7.13 1.69
C ASN A 43 6.99 -8.20 0.59
N PHE A 44 5.87 -8.67 0.03
CA PHE A 44 5.86 -9.76 -0.96
C PHE A 44 5.99 -9.27 -2.41
N LEU A 45 6.11 -7.96 -2.63
CA LEU A 45 6.30 -7.34 -3.94
C LEU A 45 7.59 -6.50 -3.96
N PRO A 46 8.37 -6.54 -5.06
CA PRO A 46 9.50 -5.64 -5.25
C PRO A 46 9.11 -4.17 -5.15
N PHE A 47 10.07 -3.30 -4.83
CA PHE A 47 9.86 -1.86 -4.96
C PHE A 47 9.60 -1.49 -6.42
N GLY A 48 8.77 -0.47 -6.64
CA GLY A 48 8.37 0.00 -7.96
C GLY A 48 7.28 -0.84 -8.63
N THR A 49 6.87 -1.98 -8.05
CA THR A 49 5.74 -2.75 -8.56
C THR A 49 4.48 -1.88 -8.57
N LYS A 50 3.81 -1.87 -9.73
CA LYS A 50 2.54 -1.18 -9.91
C LYS A 50 1.40 -2.16 -9.77
N LEU A 51 0.33 -1.74 -9.11
CA LEU A 51 -0.87 -2.55 -8.94
C LEU A 51 -2.13 -1.69 -8.90
N ARG A 52 -3.27 -2.31 -9.16
CA ARG A 52 -4.60 -1.71 -8.98
C ARG A 52 -5.46 -2.56 -8.07
N LEU A 53 -6.44 -1.92 -7.43
CA LEU A 53 -7.42 -2.55 -6.55
C LEU A 53 -8.83 -2.19 -7.04
N PRO A 54 -9.33 -2.79 -8.14
CA PRO A 54 -10.49 -2.28 -8.86
C PRO A 54 -11.76 -2.16 -8.02
N LYS A 55 -12.00 -3.12 -7.12
CA LYS A 55 -13.17 -3.12 -6.24
C LYS A 55 -13.15 -2.02 -5.17
N LEU A 56 -11.98 -1.47 -4.86
CA LEU A 56 -11.81 -0.47 -3.80
C LEU A 56 -11.52 0.93 -4.33
N PHE A 57 -10.74 1.03 -5.42
CA PHE A 57 -10.23 2.30 -5.95
C PHE A 57 -10.35 2.43 -7.48
N GLY A 58 -11.11 1.54 -8.13
CA GLY A 58 -11.32 1.58 -9.58
C GLY A 58 -10.01 1.47 -10.37
N GLU A 59 -9.73 2.45 -11.23
CA GLU A 59 -8.56 2.45 -12.10
C GLU A 59 -7.29 3.03 -11.46
N LYS A 60 -7.36 3.45 -10.20
CA LYS A 60 -6.22 4.03 -9.50
C LYS A 60 -5.06 3.04 -9.43
N ILE A 61 -3.88 3.53 -9.85
CA ILE A 61 -2.63 2.79 -9.79
C ILE A 61 -1.89 3.14 -8.51
N PHE A 62 -1.48 2.11 -7.79
CA PHE A 62 -0.61 2.19 -6.64
C PHE A 62 0.80 1.74 -7.01
N THR A 63 1.80 2.29 -6.33
CA THR A 63 3.20 1.89 -6.48
C THR A 63 3.75 1.44 -5.12
N VAL A 64 4.40 0.27 -5.11
CA VAL A 64 5.07 -0.25 -3.92
C VAL A 64 6.34 0.56 -3.68
N GLU A 65 6.31 1.47 -2.71
CA GLU A 65 7.48 2.29 -2.32
C GLU A 65 7.85 2.09 -0.85
N ASP A 66 7.05 1.35 -0.09
CA ASP A 66 7.25 1.19 1.34
C ASP A 66 7.25 -0.29 1.78
N ARG A 67 7.62 -0.51 3.04
CA ARG A 67 7.70 -1.85 3.66
C ARG A 67 6.93 -1.89 4.96
N MET A 68 6.48 -3.09 5.28
CA MET A 68 5.81 -3.39 6.55
C MET A 68 6.76 -4.15 7.46
N HIS A 69 6.43 -4.22 8.75
CA HIS A 69 7.14 -5.11 9.67
C HIS A 69 7.21 -6.55 9.09
N PRO A 70 8.35 -7.28 9.16
CA PRO A 70 8.56 -8.56 8.46
C PRO A 70 7.51 -9.65 8.73
N ARG A 71 6.81 -9.58 9.87
CA ARG A 71 5.70 -10.48 10.21
C ARG A 71 4.53 -10.44 9.22
N PHE A 72 4.39 -9.37 8.45
CA PHE A 72 3.34 -9.21 7.44
C PHE A 72 3.85 -9.70 6.09
N SER A 73 3.37 -10.88 5.66
CA SER A 73 3.84 -11.56 4.44
C SER A 73 2.84 -11.55 3.28
N ASN A 74 1.56 -11.23 3.53
CA ASN A 74 0.51 -11.20 2.50
C ASN A 74 -0.47 -10.03 2.69
N THR A 75 0.04 -8.92 3.23
CA THR A 75 -0.72 -7.69 3.51
C THR A 75 -0.20 -6.55 2.65
N LEU A 76 -1.12 -5.76 2.14
CA LEU A 76 -0.87 -4.54 1.39
C LEU A 76 -1.41 -3.37 2.21
N ASP A 77 -0.54 -2.46 2.60
CA ASP A 77 -0.91 -1.32 3.44
C ASP A 77 -0.96 -0.05 2.59
N ILE A 78 -2.13 0.59 2.53
CA ILE A 78 -2.32 1.79 1.72
C ILE A 78 -2.04 3.02 2.57
N TRP A 79 -1.22 3.93 2.04
CA TRP A 79 -0.98 5.20 2.70
C TRP A 79 -2.18 6.14 2.58
N PHE A 80 -2.57 6.75 3.69
CA PHE A 80 -3.54 7.83 3.77
C PHE A 80 -2.93 9.04 4.48
N GLU A 81 -3.40 10.23 4.10
CA GLU A 81 -2.92 11.51 4.65
C GLU A 81 -3.21 11.63 6.15
N THR A 82 -4.37 11.13 6.61
CA THR A 82 -4.77 11.22 8.01
C THR A 82 -5.10 9.86 8.63
N ARG A 83 -4.85 9.76 9.93
CA ARG A 83 -5.23 8.58 10.74
C ARG A 83 -6.74 8.32 10.73
N ALA A 84 -7.54 9.38 10.68
CA ALA A 84 -9.00 9.25 10.63
C ALA A 84 -9.45 8.52 9.36
N GLN A 85 -8.89 8.89 8.20
CA GLN A 85 -9.16 8.20 6.93
C GLN A 85 -8.68 6.74 6.99
N ALA A 86 -7.47 6.48 7.51
CA ALA A 86 -6.96 5.12 7.65
C ALA A 86 -7.87 4.25 8.53
N LYS A 87 -8.33 4.77 9.68
CA LYS A 87 -9.28 4.08 10.56
C LYS A 87 -10.63 3.83 9.88
N GLN A 88 -11.15 4.81 9.16
CA GLN A 88 -12.43 4.70 8.46
C GLN A 88 -12.38 3.67 7.33
N PHE A 89 -11.24 3.56 6.65
CA PHE A 89 -11.04 2.56 5.61
C PHE A 89 -11.16 1.12 6.17
N GLY A 90 -10.53 0.87 7.32
CA GLY A 90 -10.56 -0.42 8.00
C GLY A 90 -9.78 -1.51 7.26
N VAL A 91 -10.04 -2.78 7.61
CA VAL A 91 -9.42 -3.94 6.95
C VAL A 91 -10.35 -4.49 5.89
N LYS A 92 -9.83 -4.74 4.69
CA LYS A 92 -10.59 -5.32 3.57
C LYS A 92 -9.83 -6.47 2.95
N ILE A 93 -10.55 -7.40 2.33
CA ILE A 93 -9.95 -8.45 1.49
C ILE A 93 -10.42 -8.20 0.07
N THR A 94 -9.48 -8.07 -0.86
CA THR A 94 -9.81 -7.83 -2.27
C THR A 94 -8.75 -8.46 -3.18
N GLU A 95 -9.07 -8.50 -4.46
CA GLU A 95 -8.14 -8.86 -5.51
C GLU A 95 -7.28 -7.65 -5.88
N ALA A 96 -5.97 -7.81 -5.81
CA ALA A 96 -4.98 -6.90 -6.36
C ALA A 96 -4.55 -7.40 -7.74
N GLU A 97 -4.50 -6.48 -8.70
CA GLU A 97 -4.00 -6.77 -10.03
C GLU A 97 -2.64 -6.12 -10.22
N ILE A 98 -1.63 -6.94 -10.44
CA ILE A 98 -0.23 -6.52 -10.62
C ILE A 98 -0.01 -6.20 -12.09
N LEU A 99 0.61 -5.05 -12.38
CA LEU A 99 0.78 -4.49 -13.72
C LEU A 99 2.18 -4.70 -14.31
#